data_AF-A0A399WKG8-F1
#
_entry.id   AF-A0A399WKG8-F1
#
_cell.length_a   1.000
_cell.length_b   1.000
_cell.length_c   1.000
_cell.angle_alpha   90.00
_cell.angle_beta   90.00
_cell.angle_gamma   90.00
#
_symmetry.space_group_name_H-M   'P 1'
#
loop_
_entity.id
_entity.type
_entity.pdbx_description
1 polymer ?
#
loop_
_entity_poly.entity_id
_entity_poly.type
_entity_poly.pdbx_seq_one_letter_code
_entity_poly.pdbx_strand_id
1 'polypeptide(L)'
;MVFVRKDKDNKVYNIAGLIGSFGFTAAGAMAGGYFIGSYLDKKLGTSPWFMLSFILLGIAGSFIEFFKLVKKLLEENKKNDKR
;
A
#
# COMPACT_ATOMS: atom_id res chain seq x y z
N MET A 1 4.65 39.43 -5.68
CA MET A 1 5.93 38.74 -5.50
C MET A 1 5.79 37.80 -4.30
N VAL A 2 5.31 36.56 -4.51
CA VAL A 2 5.13 35.61 -3.41
C VAL A 2 6.36 34.72 -3.35
N PHE A 3 7.30 35.15 -2.51
CA PHE A 3 8.40 34.32 -2.07
C PHE A 3 7.84 33.18 -1.21
N VAL A 4 7.72 31.97 -1.78
CA VAL A 4 7.59 30.74 -0.99
C VAL A 4 8.97 30.11 -0.93
N ARG A 5 9.72 30.51 0.11
CA ARG A 5 10.93 29.82 0.55
C ARG A 5 10.58 29.11 1.86
N LYS A 6 10.01 27.89 1.75
CA LYS A 6 9.74 26.98 2.87
C LYS A 6 9.71 25.57 2.28
N ASP A 7 10.86 24.92 2.12
CA ASP A 7 11.02 23.77 1.20
C ASP A 7 11.22 22.41 1.91
N LYS A 8 11.46 22.35 3.23
CA LYS A 8 11.66 21.08 3.97
C LYS A 8 10.45 20.63 4.79
N ASP A 9 9.88 21.47 5.65
CA ASP A 9 8.88 21.02 6.64
C ASP A 9 7.57 20.56 6.00
N ASN A 10 7.04 21.33 5.06
CA ASN A 10 5.83 21.03 4.30
C ASN A 10 5.99 19.81 3.36
N LYS A 11 7.21 19.44 2.97
CA LYS A 11 7.43 18.13 2.34
C LYS A 11 7.23 17.00 3.33
N VAL A 12 7.76 17.09 4.54
CA VAL A 12 7.60 16.03 5.56
C VAL A 12 6.13 15.83 5.93
N TYR A 13 5.35 16.90 6.09
CA TYR A 13 3.90 16.78 6.34
C TYR A 13 3.13 16.16 5.16
N ASN A 14 3.47 16.53 3.93
CA ASN A 14 2.85 15.92 2.75
C ASN A 14 3.25 14.45 2.56
N ILE A 15 4.49 14.09 2.86
CA ILE A 15 4.99 12.71 2.82
C ILE A 15 4.31 11.88 3.92
N ALA A 16 4.17 12.43 5.13
CA ALA A 16 3.44 11.79 6.22
C ALA A 16 1.97 11.57 5.88
N GLY A 17 1.30 12.56 5.27
CA GLY A 17 -0.07 12.44 4.78
C GLY A 17 -0.22 11.38 3.67
N LEU A 18 0.74 11.32 2.74
CA LEU A 18 0.79 10.30 1.69
C LEU A 18 0.98 8.89 2.28
N ILE A 19 1.92 8.70 3.20
CA ILE A 19 2.17 7.40 3.86
C ILE A 19 0.96 6.99 4.69
N GLY A 20 0.35 7.91 5.43
CA GLY A 20 -0.85 7.65 6.21
C GLY A 20 -2.03 7.21 5.33
N SER A 21 -2.26 7.91 4.21
CA SER A 21 -3.32 7.57 3.25
C SER A 21 -3.08 6.20 2.60
N PHE A 22 -1.82 5.87 2.32
CA PHE A 22 -1.42 4.59 1.78
C PHE A 22 -1.63 3.44 2.77
N GLY A 23 -1.22 3.63 4.03
CA GLY A 23 -1.46 2.66 5.10
C GLY A 23 -2.94 2.45 5.37
N PHE A 24 -3.75 3.51 5.35
CA PHE A 24 -5.20 3.43 5.52
C PHE A 24 -5.87 2.68 4.38
N THR A 25 -5.45 2.94 3.13
CA THR A 25 -5.96 2.25 1.94
C THR A 25 -5.56 0.77 1.95
N ALA A 26 -4.31 0.46 2.31
CA ALA A 26 -3.81 -0.91 2.43
C ALA A 26 -4.53 -1.69 3.55
N ALA A 27 -4.70 -1.07 4.72
CA ALA A 27 -5.45 -1.65 5.83
C ALA A 27 -6.93 -1.89 5.45
N GLY A 28 -7.56 -0.94 4.73
CA GLY A 28 -8.92 -1.10 4.22
C GLY A 28 -9.05 -2.25 3.22
N ALA A 29 -8.08 -2.40 2.31
CA ALA A 29 -8.04 -3.51 1.35
C ALA A 29 -7.84 -4.86 2.05
N MET A 30 -6.94 -4.93 3.05
CA MET A 30 -6.74 -6.13 3.87
C MET A 30 -7.99 -6.49 4.68
N ALA A 31 -8.63 -5.51 5.34
CA ALA A 31 -9.84 -5.72 6.12
C ALA A 31 -11.01 -6.16 5.24
N GLY A 32 -11.20 -5.52 4.08
CA GLY A 32 -12.22 -5.90 3.11
C GLY A 32 -12.00 -7.30 2.56
N GLY A 33 -10.74 -7.65 2.26
CA GLY A 33 -10.38 -8.99 1.83
C GLY A 33 -10.66 -10.05 2.91
N TYR A 34 -10.25 -9.80 4.14
CA TYR A 34 -10.51 -10.71 5.27
C TYR A 34 -12.02 -10.92 5.49
N PHE A 35 -12.82 -9.85 5.48
CA PHE A 35 -14.27 -9.94 5.68
C PHE A 35 -14.96 -10.73 4.55
N ILE A 36 -14.62 -10.43 3.30
CA ILE A 36 -15.18 -11.14 2.14
C ILE A 36 -14.73 -12.61 2.14
N GLY A 37 -13.45 -12.86 2.43
CA GLY A 37 -12.87 -14.20 2.51
C GLY A 37 -13.52 -15.06 3.59
N SER A 38 -13.65 -14.54 4.82
CA SER A 38 -14.33 -15.26 5.91
C SER A 38 -15.82 -15.47 5.66
N TYR A 39 -16.50 -14.53 5.00
CA TYR A 39 -17.92 -14.70 4.65
C TYR A 39 -18.13 -15.80 3.60
N LEU A 40 -17.24 -15.89 2.61
CA LEU A 40 -17.29 -16.92 1.58
C LEU A 40 -16.91 -18.31 2.12
N ASP A 41 -15.90 -18.39 3.00
CA ASP A 41 -15.48 -19.64 3.67
C ASP A 41 -16.63 -20.25 4.51
N LYS A 42 -17.35 -19.40 5.26
CA LYS A 42 -18.55 -19.79 6.02
C LYS A 42 -19.70 -20.29 5.14
N LYS A 43 -19.86 -19.72 3.94
CA LYS A 43 -20.94 -20.08 3.01
C LYS A 43 -20.67 -21.37 2.23
N LEU A 44 -19.39 -21.69 2.00
CA LEU A 44 -18.96 -22.86 1.22
C LEU A 44 -18.63 -24.09 2.08
N GLY A 45 -18.45 -23.94 3.39
CA GLY A 45 -18.24 -25.07 4.31
C GLY A 45 -16.88 -25.77 4.14
N THR A 46 -15.96 -25.21 3.35
CA THR A 46 -14.63 -25.75 3.03
C THR A 46 -13.54 -25.25 3.96
N SER A 47 -13.88 -25.02 5.23
CA SER A 47 -12.90 -24.55 6.21
C SER A 47 -11.68 -25.50 6.22
N PRO A 48 -10.45 -25.01 5.95
CA PRO A 48 -9.98 -23.61 5.98
C PRO A 48 -9.36 -23.10 4.66
N TRP A 49 -9.81 -23.58 3.49
CA TRP A 49 -9.13 -23.30 2.21
C TRP A 49 -9.26 -21.86 1.70
N PHE A 50 -10.40 -21.20 1.93
CA PHE A 50 -10.63 -19.85 1.43
C PHE A 50 -9.88 -18.80 2.25
N MET A 51 -9.82 -18.99 3.56
CA MET A 51 -8.97 -18.23 4.47
C MET A 51 -7.49 -18.33 4.07
N LEU A 52 -7.02 -19.53 3.71
CA LEU A 52 -5.63 -19.73 3.26
C LEU A 52 -5.35 -19.02 1.94
N SER A 53 -6.29 -19.07 0.99
CA SER A 53 -6.20 -18.32 -0.27
C SER A 53 -6.18 -16.81 -0.05
N PHE A 54 -7.00 -16.28 0.87
CA PHE A 54 -7.02 -14.86 1.20
C PHE A 54 -5.75 -14.38 1.91
N ILE A 55 -5.17 -15.21 2.79
CA ILE A 55 -3.88 -14.93 3.41
C ILE A 55 -2.77 -14.91 2.34
N LEU A 56 -2.74 -15.92 1.45
CA LEU A 56 -1.80 -15.97 0.33
C LEU A 56 -1.95 -14.77 -0.60
N LEU A 57 -3.18 -14.38 -0.93
CA LEU A 57 -3.47 -13.19 -1.74
C LEU A 57 -3.10 -11.89 -1.01
N GLY A 58 -3.30 -11.81 0.31
CA GLY A 58 -2.87 -10.67 1.13
C GLY A 58 -1.35 -10.52 1.14
N ILE A 59 -0.62 -11.62 1.34
CA ILE A 59 0.84 -11.66 1.26
C ILE A 59 1.29 -11.24 -0.15
N ALA A 60 0.75 -11.86 -1.20
CA ALA A 60 1.10 -11.56 -2.58
C ALA A 60 0.81 -10.08 -2.94
N GLY A 61 -0.36 -9.57 -2.56
CA GLY A 61 -0.74 -8.17 -2.76
C GLY A 61 0.21 -7.20 -2.06
N SER A 62 0.60 -7.53 -0.82
CA SER A 62 1.56 -6.72 -0.07
C SER A 62 2.95 -6.71 -0.73
N PHE A 63 3.41 -7.84 -1.27
CA PHE A 63 4.66 -7.91 -2.02
C PHE A 63 4.59 -7.11 -3.33
N ILE A 64 3.50 -7.20 -4.10
CA ILE A 64 3.34 -6.43 -5.34
C ILE A 64 3.44 -4.92 -5.08
N GLU A 65 2.75 -4.46 -4.04
CA GLU A 65 2.74 -3.05 -3.66
C GLU A 65 4.14 -2.59 -3.21
N PHE A 66 4.85 -3.44 -2.45
CA PHE A 66 6.24 -3.21 -2.04
C PHE A 66 7.19 -3.10 -3.25
N PHE A 67 7.14 -4.03 -4.21
CA PHE A 67 7.98 -3.97 -5.41
C PHE A 67 7.69 -2.74 -6.26
N LYS A 68 6.42 -2.33 -6.36
CA LYS A 68 6.03 -1.11 -7.09
C LYS A 68 6.61 0.15 -6.45
N LEU A 69 6.59 0.25 -5.12
CA LEU A 69 7.23 1.35 -4.38
C LEU A 69 8.75 1.38 -4.60
N VAL A 70 9.42 0.24 -4.43
CA VAL A 70 10.88 0.11 -4.62
C VAL A 70 11.28 0.50 -6.04
N LYS A 71 10.55 0.02 -7.05
CA LYS A 71 10.83 0.34 -8.46
C LYS A 71 10.66 1.82 -8.75
N LYS A 72 9.62 2.45 -8.20
CA LYS A 72 9.37 3.90 -8.32
C LYS A 72 10.50 4.73 -7.69
N LEU A 73 10.97 4.34 -6.51
CA LEU A 73 12.08 5.00 -5.82
C LEU A 73 13.42 4.86 -6.57
N LEU A 74 13.66 3.70 -7.19
CA LEU A 74 14.82 3.46 -8.05
C LEU A 74 14.77 4.32 -9.32
N GLU A 75 13.62 4.42 -9.97
CA GLU A 75 13.43 5.26 -11.16
C GLU A 75 13.56 6.76 -10.84
N GLU A 76 13.05 7.23 -9.70
CA GLU A 76 13.24 8.62 -9.25
C GLU A 76 14.71 8.95 -8.97
N ASN A 77 15.46 8.03 -8.35
CA ASN A 77 16.90 8.22 -8.13
C ASN A 77 17.67 8.32 -9.45
N LYS A 78 17.37 7.44 -10.41
CA LYS A 78 18.03 7.44 -11.72
C LYS A 78 17.78 8.70 -12.55
N LYS A 79 16.66 9.38 -12.31
CA LYS A 79 16.26 10.60 -13.02
C LYS A 79 16.84 11.87 -12.37
N ASN A 80 17.11 11.84 -11.06
CA ASN A 80 17.83 12.92 -10.36
C ASN A 80 19.34 12.92 -10.66
N ASP A 81 19.94 11.76 -10.90
CA ASP A 81 21.38 11.65 -11.23
C ASP A 81 21.74 12.20 -12.64
N LYS A 82 20.76 12.31 -13.53
CA LYS A 82 20.93 12.84 -14.91
C LYS A 82 20.58 14.33 -15.08
N ARG A 83 20.35 15.06 -13.99
CA ARG A 83 20.09 16.51 -13.99
C ARG A 83 21.18 17.26 -13.26
#